data_AF-A0A651HUL9-F1
#
_entry.id   AF-A0A651HUL9-F1
#
_cell.length_a   1.000
_cell.length_b   1.000
_cell.length_c   1.000
_cell.angle_alpha   90.00
_cell.angle_beta   90.00
_cell.angle_gamma   90.00
#
_symmetry.space_group_name_H-M   'P 1'
#
loop_
_entity.id
_entity.type
_entity.pdbx_description
1 polymer ?
#
loop_
_entity_poly.entity_id
_entity_poly.type
_entity_poly.pdbx_seq_one_letter_code
_entity_poly.pdbx_strand_id
1 'polypeptide(L)'
;MAIQTLNVPELDVTELPEQLYRHSQRPEWGLALLAWERNNRRAYQFEDGKLRKISKGYYDLMDPVDPEDVPATAVVANLQATIKGLRGGSERKVVKATCSFEEQLRLFTKLYPEGFQDPKWIEDKRGRAEGSSLKRHREPSLLAAREALDPSLAASLMEEGRHGELTESVLDVLAGTNLVPLSHVKALRRLDAGESAEYAEVVFHLVHGDATLQERFGRYLKVMTRLLGGRPSWRISTALLALTHPQEEVAVRRSAFIRQAGSIAPTGLYSRRPTVVSYLSFRRVAIGVRKRLEAAALPPADMLDVHDFIWTTLRKSALEHLTETA
;
A
#
# COMPACT_ATOMS: atom_id res chain seq x y z
N MET A 1 -4.23 -38.85 16.14
CA MET A 1 -3.18 -38.50 15.16
C MET A 1 -2.25 -37.48 15.80
N ALA A 2 -0.93 -37.58 15.61
CA ALA A 2 0.01 -36.66 16.23
C ALA A 2 0.02 -35.30 15.52
N ILE A 3 -0.14 -34.21 16.27
CA ILE A 3 0.01 -32.85 15.76
C ILE A 3 1.50 -32.51 15.79
N GLN A 4 2.10 -32.27 14.62
CA GLN A 4 3.53 -31.97 14.52
C GLN A 4 3.76 -30.47 14.69
N THR A 5 4.01 -30.04 15.92
CA THR A 5 4.26 -28.64 16.27
C THR A 5 5.51 -28.11 15.55
N LEU A 6 5.33 -27.10 14.69
CA LEU A 6 6.43 -26.44 13.98
C LEU A 6 7.19 -25.50 14.92
N ASN A 7 8.14 -26.06 15.67
CA ASN A 7 9.10 -25.26 16.42
C ASN A 7 10.00 -24.51 15.41
N VAL A 8 10.05 -23.18 15.49
CA VAL A 8 10.93 -22.31 14.68
C VAL A 8 12.03 -21.79 15.60
N PRO A 9 13.23 -22.41 15.63
CA PRO A 9 14.30 -21.99 16.52
C PRO A 9 14.95 -20.70 16.02
N GLU A 10 15.58 -19.97 16.93
CA GLU A 10 16.37 -18.79 16.61
C GLU A 10 17.41 -19.05 15.50
N LEU A 11 17.60 -18.01 14.71
CA LEU A 11 18.61 -17.87 13.67
C LEU A 11 19.45 -16.67 14.08
N ASP A 12 20.76 -16.83 14.06
CA ASP A 12 21.68 -15.72 14.25
C ASP A 12 21.44 -14.66 13.15
N VAL A 13 21.55 -13.38 13.50
CA VAL A 13 20.86 -12.28 12.78
C VAL A 13 21.80 -11.25 12.18
N THR A 14 23.09 -11.33 12.49
CA THR A 14 24.05 -10.26 12.21
C THR A 14 24.20 -9.96 10.72
N GLU A 15 24.06 -10.97 9.86
CA GLU A 15 24.13 -10.83 8.40
C GLU A 15 23.01 -11.65 7.71
N LEU A 16 21.92 -10.98 7.30
CA LEU A 16 20.97 -11.57 6.35
C LEU A 16 21.52 -11.34 4.94
N PRO A 17 21.70 -12.38 4.11
CA PRO A 17 22.25 -12.21 2.76
C PRO A 17 21.36 -11.31 1.92
N GLU A 18 21.97 -10.33 1.25
CA GLU A 18 21.28 -9.36 0.40
C GLU A 18 20.97 -9.90 -1.00
N GLN A 19 21.55 -11.06 -1.37
CA GLN A 19 21.35 -11.71 -2.65
C GLN A 19 19.86 -12.01 -2.89
N LEU A 20 19.32 -11.35 -3.92
CA LEU A 20 18.00 -11.63 -4.45
C LEU A 20 18.04 -12.85 -5.39
N TYR A 21 16.95 -13.60 -5.42
CA TYR A 21 16.74 -14.75 -6.28
C TYR A 21 15.42 -14.63 -7.05
N ARG A 22 15.33 -15.24 -8.22
CA ARG A 22 14.07 -15.46 -8.96
C ARG A 22 13.87 -16.96 -9.15
N HIS A 23 12.63 -17.43 -9.17
CA HIS A 23 12.37 -18.84 -9.47
C HIS A 23 12.22 -19.03 -10.99
N SER A 24 13.12 -19.77 -11.63
CA SER A 24 13.25 -19.89 -13.09
C SER A 24 11.93 -20.28 -13.78
N GLN A 25 11.24 -21.28 -13.25
CA GLN A 25 9.95 -21.76 -13.79
C GLN A 25 8.71 -21.02 -13.25
N ARG A 26 8.88 -20.08 -12.31
CA ARG A 26 7.77 -19.43 -11.59
C ARG A 26 8.03 -17.93 -11.38
N PRO A 27 8.24 -17.17 -12.47
CA PRO A 27 8.55 -15.74 -12.40
C PRO A 27 7.42 -14.92 -11.74
N GLU A 28 6.19 -15.44 -11.72
CA GLU A 28 5.04 -14.79 -11.09
C GLU A 28 5.12 -14.71 -9.54
N TRP A 29 6.08 -15.40 -8.92
CA TRP A 29 6.34 -15.26 -7.47
C TRP A 29 7.16 -14.01 -7.12
N GLY A 30 7.76 -13.37 -8.13
CA GLY A 30 8.64 -12.21 -7.98
C GLY A 30 10.02 -12.57 -7.45
N LEU A 31 10.71 -11.55 -6.94
CA LEU A 31 12.04 -11.67 -6.32
C LEU A 31 11.92 -12.33 -4.94
N ALA A 32 13.01 -12.90 -4.46
CA ALA A 32 13.06 -13.62 -3.19
C ALA A 32 14.37 -13.40 -2.44
N LEU A 33 14.30 -13.37 -1.12
CA LEU A 33 15.47 -13.32 -0.24
C LEU A 33 15.58 -14.65 0.52
N LEU A 34 16.80 -15.17 0.67
CA LEU A 34 17.04 -16.37 1.48
C LEU A 34 16.78 -16.05 2.96
N ALA A 35 15.81 -16.74 3.56
CA ALA A 35 15.42 -16.56 4.96
C ALA A 35 16.16 -17.52 5.91
N TRP A 36 16.49 -18.74 5.46
CA TRP A 36 17.36 -19.70 6.14
C TRP A 36 17.72 -20.90 5.25
N GLU A 37 18.82 -21.58 5.59
CA GLU A 37 19.20 -22.90 5.05
C GLU A 37 19.49 -23.89 6.19
N ARG A 38 18.75 -25.02 6.25
CA ARG A 38 18.98 -26.13 7.21
C ARG A 38 18.48 -27.45 6.62
N ASN A 39 19.11 -28.57 6.97
CA ASN A 39 18.69 -29.95 6.61
C ASN A 39 18.43 -30.17 5.10
N ASN A 40 19.38 -29.76 4.24
CA ASN A 40 19.25 -29.81 2.77
C ASN A 40 17.99 -29.10 2.23
N ARG A 41 17.51 -28.05 2.92
CA ARG A 41 16.40 -27.19 2.49
C ARG A 41 16.74 -25.72 2.71
N ARG A 42 16.45 -24.91 1.69
CA ARG A 42 16.46 -23.44 1.74
C ARG A 42 15.04 -22.93 1.82
N ALA A 43 14.78 -21.94 2.68
CA ALA A 43 13.52 -21.23 2.69
C ALA A 43 13.72 -19.81 2.18
N TYR A 44 12.96 -19.44 1.14
CA TYR A 44 13.02 -18.13 0.54
C TYR A 44 11.72 -17.37 0.83
N GLN A 45 11.83 -16.10 1.23
CA GLN A 45 10.71 -15.19 1.34
C GLN A 45 10.57 -14.45 0.02
N PHE A 46 9.51 -14.76 -0.73
CA PHE A 46 9.21 -14.15 -2.02
C PHE A 46 8.42 -12.85 -1.88
N GLU A 47 8.45 -12.00 -2.91
CA GLU A 47 7.61 -10.80 -3.05
C GLU A 47 6.12 -11.14 -3.00
N ASP A 48 5.68 -12.31 -3.51
CA ASP A 48 4.31 -12.82 -3.36
C ASP A 48 3.86 -12.97 -1.87
N GLY A 49 4.82 -12.88 -0.94
CA GLY A 49 4.61 -12.90 0.50
C GLY A 49 4.67 -14.30 1.10
N LYS A 50 4.85 -15.35 0.31
CA LYS A 50 4.98 -16.72 0.81
C LYS A 50 6.43 -17.03 1.14
N LEU A 51 6.61 -17.74 2.25
CA LEU A 51 7.87 -18.42 2.55
C LEU A 51 7.80 -19.79 1.90
N ARG A 52 8.71 -20.09 0.96
CA ARG A 52 8.72 -21.35 0.21
C ARG A 52 9.97 -22.14 0.54
N LYS A 53 9.81 -23.41 0.89
CA LYS A 53 10.91 -24.33 1.22
C LYS A 53 11.29 -25.12 -0.03
N ILE A 54 12.47 -24.85 -0.56
CA ILE A 54 13.08 -25.57 -1.70
C ILE A 54 14.03 -26.63 -1.11
N SER A 55 14.05 -27.83 -1.68
CA SER A 55 15.00 -28.90 -1.27
C SER A 55 16.23 -28.88 -2.17
N LYS A 56 17.37 -29.38 -1.67
CA LYS A 56 18.69 -29.28 -2.33
C LYS A 56 18.73 -29.66 -3.82
N GLY A 57 18.01 -30.72 -4.23
CA GLY A 57 17.90 -31.14 -5.63
C GLY A 57 17.06 -30.22 -6.54
N TYR A 58 16.63 -29.05 -6.05
CA TYR A 58 15.88 -28.03 -6.78
C TYR A 58 16.45 -26.62 -6.55
N TYR A 59 17.67 -26.49 -6.00
CA TYR A 59 18.30 -25.18 -5.82
C TYR A 59 18.62 -24.51 -7.17
N ASP A 60 18.85 -25.29 -8.22
CA ASP A 60 19.09 -24.82 -9.59
C ASP A 60 17.84 -24.20 -10.25
N LEU A 61 16.69 -24.18 -9.55
CA LEU A 61 15.50 -23.42 -9.95
C LEU A 61 15.46 -22.01 -9.34
N MET A 62 16.45 -21.64 -8.51
CA MET A 62 16.54 -20.35 -7.83
C MET A 62 17.72 -19.55 -8.41
N ASP A 63 17.47 -18.86 -9.52
CA ASP A 63 18.47 -18.05 -10.21
C ASP A 63 18.85 -16.85 -9.33
N PRO A 64 20.15 -16.61 -9.02
CA PRO A 64 20.57 -15.36 -8.41
C PRO A 64 20.33 -14.22 -9.40
N VAL A 65 19.85 -13.09 -8.89
CA VAL A 65 19.63 -11.87 -9.67
C VAL A 65 20.81 -10.93 -9.47
N ASP A 66 21.34 -10.37 -10.56
CA ASP A 66 22.44 -9.42 -10.48
C ASP A 66 22.00 -8.14 -9.74
N PRO A 67 22.79 -7.61 -8.79
CA PRO A 67 22.53 -6.31 -8.16
C PRO A 67 22.42 -5.14 -9.15
N GLU A 68 23.03 -5.22 -10.34
CA GLU A 68 22.94 -4.17 -11.37
C GLU A 68 21.60 -4.22 -12.15
N ASP A 69 20.93 -5.38 -12.22
CA ASP A 69 19.68 -5.59 -12.97
C ASP A 69 18.42 -5.07 -12.25
N VAL A 70 18.51 -4.74 -10.95
CA VAL A 70 17.35 -4.38 -10.12
C VAL A 70 17.72 -3.28 -9.11
N PRO A 71 16.89 -2.24 -8.90
CA PRO A 71 17.01 -1.36 -7.73
C PRO A 71 16.71 -2.13 -6.43
N ALA A 72 17.70 -2.90 -5.98
CA ALA A 72 17.54 -4.00 -5.02
C ALA A 72 17.23 -3.53 -3.59
N THR A 73 17.72 -2.35 -3.19
CA THR A 73 17.67 -1.83 -1.81
C THR A 73 16.25 -1.83 -1.22
N ALA A 74 15.25 -1.34 -1.96
CA ALA A 74 13.87 -1.29 -1.51
C ALA A 74 13.23 -2.70 -1.39
N VAL A 75 13.54 -3.60 -2.34
CA VAL A 75 13.02 -4.98 -2.35
C VAL A 75 13.64 -5.79 -1.21
N VAL A 76 14.98 -5.73 -1.06
CA VAL A 76 15.72 -6.39 0.03
C VAL A 76 15.19 -5.90 1.38
N ALA A 77 15.05 -4.59 1.61
CA ALA A 77 14.51 -4.05 2.86
C ALA A 77 13.09 -4.56 3.17
N ASN A 78 12.21 -4.67 2.16
CA ASN A 78 10.85 -5.20 2.30
C ASN A 78 10.86 -6.70 2.67
N LEU A 79 11.72 -7.50 2.04
CA LEU A 79 11.83 -8.94 2.29
C LEU A 79 12.49 -9.23 3.64
N GLN A 80 13.57 -8.52 4.00
CA GLN A 80 14.20 -8.59 5.33
C GLN A 80 13.22 -8.24 6.46
N ALA A 81 12.43 -7.16 6.33
CA ALA A 81 11.40 -6.81 7.31
C ALA A 81 10.34 -7.92 7.45
N THR A 82 9.98 -8.58 6.34
CA THR A 82 9.03 -9.70 6.34
C THR A 82 9.61 -10.96 7.01
N ILE A 83 10.90 -11.25 6.82
CA ILE A 83 11.63 -12.35 7.49
C ILE A 83 11.78 -12.08 8.98
N LYS A 84 12.13 -10.86 9.39
CA LYS A 84 12.18 -10.46 10.81
C LYS A 84 10.81 -10.64 11.48
N GLY A 85 9.72 -10.30 10.79
CA GLY A 85 8.34 -10.51 11.25
C GLY A 85 7.86 -11.97 11.29
N LEU A 86 8.55 -12.92 10.64
CA LEU A 86 8.19 -14.35 10.64
C LEU A 86 8.55 -15.09 11.94
N ARG A 87 9.35 -14.49 12.81
CA ARG A 87 9.85 -15.11 14.05
C ARG A 87 8.78 -15.40 15.11
N GLY A 88 7.57 -14.87 14.94
CA GLY A 88 6.47 -14.98 15.90
C GLY A 88 5.68 -16.30 15.92
N GLY A 89 6.17 -17.39 15.30
CA GLY A 89 5.67 -18.77 15.48
C GLY A 89 4.22 -19.12 15.11
N SER A 90 3.36 -18.15 14.79
CA SER A 90 1.93 -18.36 14.55
C SER A 90 1.61 -18.83 13.13
N GLU A 91 0.65 -19.75 13.01
CA GLU A 91 0.02 -20.06 11.71
C GLU A 91 -0.50 -18.78 11.06
N ARG A 92 0.00 -18.44 9.88
CA ARG A 92 -0.45 -17.25 9.16
C ARG A 92 -1.91 -17.44 8.74
N LYS A 93 -2.81 -16.73 9.42
CA LYS A 93 -4.24 -16.71 9.12
C LYS A 93 -4.49 -16.26 7.67
N VAL A 94 -4.83 -17.22 6.82
CA VAL A 94 -5.16 -16.99 5.41
C VAL A 94 -6.44 -16.16 5.32
N VAL A 95 -6.36 -15.03 4.61
CA VAL A 95 -7.54 -14.22 4.28
C VAL A 95 -8.29 -14.92 3.15
N LYS A 96 -9.57 -15.26 3.37
CA LYS A 96 -10.41 -15.85 2.33
C LYS A 96 -10.85 -14.76 1.33
N ALA A 97 -10.81 -15.08 0.03
CA ALA A 97 -11.43 -14.26 -1.00
C ALA A 97 -12.94 -14.12 -0.73
N THR A 98 -13.49 -12.93 -0.99
CA THR A 98 -14.95 -12.70 -0.90
C THR A 98 -15.64 -12.96 -2.24
N CYS A 99 -14.93 -12.70 -3.33
CA CYS A 99 -15.25 -13.10 -4.70
C CYS A 99 -13.92 -13.25 -5.47
N SER A 100 -13.98 -13.82 -6.67
CA SER A 100 -12.87 -13.91 -7.63
C SER A 100 -12.45 -12.51 -8.14
N PHE A 101 -11.44 -12.45 -9.01
CA PHE A 101 -11.08 -11.20 -9.69
C PHE A 101 -11.99 -10.99 -10.91
N GLU A 102 -12.36 -12.07 -11.56
CA GLU A 102 -13.17 -12.16 -12.76
C GLU A 102 -14.60 -11.65 -12.50
N GLU A 103 -15.19 -11.97 -11.35
CA GLU A 103 -16.49 -11.42 -10.94
C GLU A 103 -16.44 -9.92 -10.69
N GLN A 104 -15.35 -9.40 -10.10
CA GLN A 104 -15.15 -7.97 -9.93
C GLN A 104 -15.00 -7.26 -11.28
N LEU A 105 -14.28 -7.89 -12.22
CA LEU A 105 -14.11 -7.36 -13.56
C LEU A 105 -15.44 -7.28 -14.31
N ARG A 106 -16.26 -8.35 -14.27
CA ARG A 106 -17.63 -8.35 -14.84
C ARG A 106 -18.52 -7.27 -14.21
N LEU A 107 -18.46 -7.09 -12.89
CA LEU A 107 -19.21 -6.04 -12.22
C LEU A 107 -18.71 -4.64 -12.64
N PHE A 108 -17.40 -4.46 -12.75
CA PHE A 108 -16.80 -3.20 -13.15
C PHE A 108 -17.19 -2.83 -14.59
N THR A 109 -17.02 -3.73 -15.56
CA THR A 109 -17.40 -3.48 -16.96
C THR A 109 -18.91 -3.40 -17.18
N LYS A 110 -19.74 -4.02 -16.31
CA LYS A 110 -21.19 -3.79 -16.29
C LYS A 110 -21.57 -2.37 -15.84
N LEU A 111 -20.77 -1.76 -14.95
CA LEU A 111 -21.01 -0.40 -14.44
C LEU A 111 -20.36 0.68 -15.34
N TYR A 112 -19.25 0.34 -15.97
CA TYR A 112 -18.41 1.20 -16.80
C TYR A 112 -17.91 0.39 -18.01
N PRO A 113 -18.70 0.25 -19.09
CA PRO A 113 -18.35 -0.54 -20.28
C PRO A 113 -16.97 -0.23 -20.89
N GLU A 114 -16.53 1.02 -20.87
CA GLU A 114 -15.20 1.45 -21.36
C GLU A 114 -14.14 1.50 -20.25
N GLY A 115 -14.44 0.91 -19.08
CA GLY A 115 -13.53 0.79 -17.96
C GLY A 115 -13.15 2.14 -17.34
N PHE A 116 -11.85 2.41 -17.24
CA PHE A 116 -11.32 3.66 -16.68
C PHE A 116 -11.43 4.85 -17.64
N GLN A 117 -11.64 4.61 -18.94
CA GLN A 117 -11.88 5.66 -19.94
C GLN A 117 -13.36 6.01 -20.11
N ASP A 118 -14.24 5.23 -19.47
CA ASP A 118 -15.68 5.43 -19.55
C ASP A 118 -16.09 6.84 -19.11
N PRO A 119 -16.89 7.58 -19.91
CA PRO A 119 -17.33 8.93 -19.56
C PRO A 119 -18.00 8.99 -18.18
N LYS A 120 -18.70 7.93 -17.78
CA LYS A 120 -19.31 7.79 -16.47
C LYS A 120 -18.28 7.55 -15.37
N TRP A 121 -17.21 6.79 -15.63
CA TRP A 121 -16.11 6.65 -14.66
C TRP A 121 -15.42 7.99 -14.43
N ILE A 122 -15.17 8.73 -15.51
CA ILE A 122 -14.59 10.07 -15.47
C ILE A 122 -15.50 11.00 -14.64
N GLU A 123 -16.81 11.04 -14.89
CA GLU A 123 -17.76 11.85 -14.10
C GLU A 123 -17.93 11.38 -12.63
N ASP A 124 -17.95 10.08 -12.38
CA ASP A 124 -18.14 9.53 -11.04
C ASP A 124 -16.88 9.65 -10.17
N LYS A 125 -15.67 9.56 -10.75
CA LYS A 125 -14.41 9.33 -10.03
C LYS A 125 -13.28 10.29 -10.36
N ARG A 126 -12.95 10.54 -11.63
CA ARG A 126 -11.82 11.42 -11.97
C ARG A 126 -12.19 12.89 -11.78
N GLY A 127 -13.37 13.29 -12.26
CA GLY A 127 -13.72 14.67 -12.52
C GLY A 127 -12.89 15.26 -13.66
N ARG A 128 -12.94 16.59 -13.79
CA ARG A 128 -12.00 17.39 -14.59
C ARG A 128 -11.30 18.36 -13.64
N ALA A 129 -10.10 18.82 -13.99
CA ALA A 129 -9.37 19.82 -13.21
C ALA A 129 -10.13 21.16 -13.13
N GLU A 130 -10.79 21.54 -14.23
CA GLU A 130 -11.60 22.76 -14.34
C GLU A 130 -13.09 22.49 -14.09
N GLY A 131 -13.76 23.47 -13.47
CA GLY A 131 -15.21 23.46 -13.23
C GLY A 131 -15.62 22.96 -11.84
N SER A 132 -16.87 22.51 -11.71
CA SER A 132 -17.44 22.08 -10.43
C SER A 132 -16.82 20.77 -9.95
N SER A 133 -15.99 20.85 -8.91
CA SER A 133 -15.34 19.69 -8.31
C SER A 133 -16.14 19.14 -7.13
N LEU A 134 -16.25 17.81 -7.08
CA LEU A 134 -16.88 17.09 -5.98
C LEU A 134 -15.80 16.31 -5.24
N LYS A 135 -15.95 16.10 -3.92
CA LYS A 135 -14.92 15.45 -3.09
C LYS A 135 -14.51 14.03 -3.53
N ARG A 136 -15.29 13.41 -4.42
CA ARG A 136 -14.97 12.11 -5.01
C ARG A 136 -14.02 12.20 -6.22
N HIS A 137 -13.87 13.37 -6.83
CA HIS A 137 -13.06 13.62 -8.01
C HIS A 137 -11.56 13.55 -7.67
N ARG A 138 -10.78 12.80 -8.46
CA ARG A 138 -9.34 12.65 -8.29
C ARG A 138 -8.53 13.78 -8.91
N GLU A 139 -8.83 14.26 -10.12
CA GLU A 139 -7.98 15.27 -10.77
C GLU A 139 -7.89 16.59 -10.00
N PRO A 140 -9.00 17.18 -9.48
CA PRO A 140 -8.90 18.35 -8.60
C PRO A 140 -8.13 18.08 -7.31
N SER A 141 -8.24 16.86 -6.76
CA SER A 141 -7.53 16.46 -5.54
C SER A 141 -6.03 16.29 -5.79
N LEU A 142 -5.64 15.77 -6.96
CA LEU A 142 -4.26 15.57 -7.40
C LEU A 142 -3.58 16.89 -7.76
N LEU A 143 -4.30 17.79 -8.44
CA LEU A 143 -3.81 19.14 -8.74
C LEU A 143 -3.58 19.93 -7.44
N ALA A 144 -4.58 20.01 -6.57
CA ALA A 144 -4.46 20.70 -5.29
C ALA A 144 -3.35 20.12 -4.40
N ALA A 145 -3.17 18.78 -4.39
CA ALA A 145 -2.07 18.15 -3.67
C ALA A 145 -0.70 18.50 -4.25
N ARG A 146 -0.57 18.61 -5.58
CA ARG A 146 0.68 19.01 -6.25
C ARG A 146 1.03 20.47 -5.98
N GLU A 147 0.04 21.35 -5.97
CA GLU A 147 0.24 22.78 -5.72
C GLU A 147 0.57 23.05 -4.24
N ALA A 148 -0.19 22.46 -3.32
CA ALA A 148 0.00 22.64 -1.87
C ALA A 148 1.29 22.00 -1.33
N LEU A 149 1.85 21.03 -2.06
CA LEU A 149 3.09 20.31 -1.73
C LEU A 149 4.06 20.33 -2.91
N ASP A 150 4.19 21.48 -3.59
CA ASP A 150 5.33 21.71 -4.46
C ASP A 150 6.62 21.67 -3.61
N PRO A 151 7.68 20.95 -4.03
CA PRO A 151 8.89 20.81 -3.22
C PRO A 151 9.54 22.15 -2.86
N SER A 152 9.48 23.14 -3.75
CA SER A 152 10.10 24.46 -3.59
C SER A 152 9.30 25.33 -2.63
N LEU A 153 7.96 25.34 -2.81
CA LEU A 153 7.06 26.04 -1.89
C LEU A 153 7.15 25.45 -0.48
N ALA A 154 7.09 24.12 -0.37
CA ALA A 154 7.15 23.44 0.92
C ALA A 154 8.51 23.68 1.60
N ALA A 155 9.63 23.66 0.87
CA ALA A 155 10.95 23.99 1.43
C ALA A 155 11.02 25.44 1.95
N SER A 156 10.56 26.44 1.17
CA SER A 156 10.53 27.84 1.62
C SER A 156 9.67 28.03 2.88
N LEU A 157 8.48 27.41 2.94
CA LEU A 157 7.64 27.47 4.15
C LEU A 157 8.30 26.84 5.38
N MET A 158 9.10 25.78 5.20
CA MET A 158 9.89 25.17 6.28
C MET A 158 11.05 26.08 6.72
N GLU A 159 11.82 26.63 5.79
CA GLU A 159 12.96 27.52 6.06
C GLU A 159 12.54 28.85 6.71
N GLU A 160 11.41 29.42 6.30
CA GLU A 160 10.82 30.63 6.88
C GLU A 160 10.11 30.37 8.22
N GLY A 161 10.05 29.11 8.69
CA GLY A 161 9.36 28.73 9.92
C GLY A 161 7.82 28.77 9.83
N ARG A 162 7.26 28.97 8.64
CA ARG A 162 5.83 29.13 8.32
C ARG A 162 5.07 27.80 8.27
N HIS A 163 5.44 26.88 9.16
CA HIS A 163 4.89 25.54 9.26
C HIS A 163 3.36 25.48 9.31
N GLY A 164 2.72 26.45 9.99
CA GLY A 164 1.27 26.52 10.11
C GLY A 164 0.55 26.66 8.76
N GLU A 165 1.18 27.35 7.80
CA GLU A 165 0.63 27.52 6.45
C GLU A 165 0.74 26.22 5.64
N LEU A 166 1.88 25.52 5.75
CA LEU A 166 2.05 24.19 5.15
C LEU A 166 1.06 23.18 5.75
N THR A 167 0.87 23.19 7.08
CA THR A 167 -0.15 22.39 7.75
C THR A 167 -1.55 22.68 7.21
N GLU A 168 -2.00 23.93 7.16
CA GLU A 168 -3.35 24.23 6.67
C GLU A 168 -3.53 23.89 5.18
N SER A 169 -2.50 24.11 4.35
CA SER A 169 -2.53 23.74 2.92
C SER A 169 -2.72 22.23 2.74
N VAL A 170 -1.99 21.41 3.51
CA VAL A 170 -2.16 19.95 3.56
C VAL A 170 -3.56 19.56 4.05
N LEU A 171 -4.08 20.25 5.07
CA LEU A 171 -5.38 19.96 5.64
C LEU A 171 -6.54 20.37 4.72
N ASP A 172 -6.41 21.43 3.92
CA ASP A 172 -7.37 21.81 2.90
C ASP A 172 -7.43 20.81 1.74
N VAL A 173 -6.27 20.33 1.25
CA VAL A 173 -6.23 19.22 0.29
C VAL A 173 -6.96 18.00 0.83
N LEU A 174 -6.65 17.57 2.06
CA LEU A 174 -7.29 16.40 2.67
C LEU A 174 -8.79 16.63 2.92
N ALA A 175 -9.21 17.85 3.29
CA ALA A 175 -10.60 18.26 3.44
C ALA A 175 -11.37 18.26 2.11
N GLY A 176 -10.71 18.60 1.01
CA GLY A 176 -11.25 18.58 -0.35
C GLY A 176 -11.62 17.17 -0.82
N THR A 177 -10.97 16.13 -0.29
CA THR A 177 -11.20 14.75 -0.72
C THR A 177 -12.31 14.01 0.04
N ASN A 178 -12.76 12.88 -0.53
CA ASN A 178 -13.47 11.81 0.16
C ASN A 178 -12.53 10.65 0.57
N LEU A 179 -11.22 10.80 0.41
CA LEU A 179 -10.24 9.81 0.86
C LEU A 179 -10.20 9.81 2.39
N VAL A 180 -10.25 10.98 3.03
CA VAL A 180 -10.21 11.16 4.49
C VAL A 180 -11.59 11.54 5.07
N PRO A 181 -12.00 10.98 6.23
CA PRO A 181 -13.12 11.53 7.02
C PRO A 181 -12.80 12.93 7.55
N LEU A 182 -13.70 13.90 7.33
CA LEU A 182 -13.52 15.30 7.77
C LEU A 182 -13.27 15.45 9.28
N SER A 183 -13.71 14.51 10.10
CA SER A 183 -13.42 14.48 11.55
C SER A 183 -11.93 14.34 11.88
N HIS A 184 -11.14 13.65 11.05
CA HIS A 184 -9.68 13.60 11.25
C HIS A 184 -9.01 14.92 10.87
N VAL A 185 -9.44 15.56 9.78
CA VAL A 185 -8.93 16.89 9.41
C VAL A 185 -9.27 17.91 10.49
N LYS A 186 -10.51 17.91 11.00
CA LYS A 186 -10.94 18.76 12.13
C LYS A 186 -10.18 18.48 13.45
N ALA A 187 -9.55 17.32 13.60
CA ALA A 187 -8.67 17.05 14.74
C ALA A 187 -7.28 17.67 14.53
N LEU A 188 -6.72 17.55 13.32
CA LEU A 188 -5.42 18.15 12.97
C LEU A 188 -5.47 19.69 12.87
N ARG A 189 -6.64 20.29 12.61
CA ARG A 189 -6.87 21.75 12.72
C ARG A 189 -6.90 22.30 14.16
N ARG A 190 -6.73 21.43 15.16
CA ARG A 190 -6.71 21.82 16.59
C ARG A 190 -5.34 21.70 17.23
N LEU A 191 -4.34 21.34 16.43
CA LEU A 191 -2.95 21.28 16.87
C LEU A 191 -2.49 22.68 17.28
N ASP A 192 -1.70 22.76 18.35
CA ASP A 192 -1.03 24.02 18.70
C ASP A 192 0.10 24.34 17.70
N ALA A 193 0.78 25.48 17.88
CA ALA A 193 1.84 25.92 16.98
C ALA A 193 3.03 24.93 16.90
N GLY A 194 3.40 24.28 18.01
CA GLY A 194 4.49 23.31 18.05
C GLY A 194 4.07 21.95 17.48
N GLU A 195 2.85 21.51 17.79
CA GLU A 195 2.27 20.31 17.19
C GLU A 195 2.06 20.45 15.66
N SER A 196 1.69 21.66 15.20
CA SER A 196 1.57 22.00 13.79
C SER A 196 2.93 22.04 13.09
N ALA A 197 3.98 22.56 13.75
CA ALA A 197 5.34 22.49 13.25
C ALA A 197 5.82 21.04 13.05
N GLU A 198 5.63 20.19 14.06
CA GLU A 198 6.01 18.77 13.97
C GLU A 198 5.18 18.00 12.93
N TYR A 199 3.92 18.37 12.71
CA TYR A 199 3.10 17.83 11.62
C TYR A 199 3.64 18.22 10.24
N ALA A 200 3.97 19.51 10.05
CA ALA A 200 4.55 20.03 8.81
C ALA A 200 5.90 19.38 8.49
N GLU A 201 6.83 19.33 9.46
CA GLU A 201 8.13 18.65 9.33
C GLU A 201 7.98 17.20 8.86
N VAL A 202 7.13 16.42 9.53
CA VAL A 202 6.99 15.00 9.23
C VAL A 202 6.25 14.75 7.92
N VAL A 203 5.36 15.67 7.50
CA VAL A 203 4.71 15.63 6.18
C VAL A 203 5.69 16.00 5.07
N PHE A 204 6.48 17.06 5.25
CA PHE A 204 7.53 17.45 4.30
C PHE A 204 8.50 16.29 4.06
N HIS A 205 9.02 15.69 5.15
CA HIS A 205 9.87 14.51 5.03
C HIS A 205 9.15 13.30 4.43
N LEU A 206 7.86 13.06 4.75
CA LEU A 206 7.09 11.96 4.17
C LEU A 206 7.00 12.07 2.64
N VAL A 207 6.78 13.27 2.12
CA VAL A 207 6.57 13.49 0.68
C VAL A 207 7.91 13.65 -0.05
N HIS A 208 8.82 14.47 0.45
CA HIS A 208 10.01 14.94 -0.29
C HIS A 208 11.36 14.37 0.20
N GLY A 209 11.45 13.78 1.40
CA GLY A 209 12.74 13.35 1.94
C GLY A 209 13.34 12.11 1.24
N ASP A 210 14.67 11.99 1.23
CA ASP A 210 15.39 10.92 0.50
C ASP A 210 15.41 9.55 1.19
N ALA A 211 15.04 9.49 2.48
CA ALA A 211 15.03 8.25 3.24
C ALA A 211 14.03 7.21 2.67
N THR A 212 14.18 5.94 3.03
CA THR A 212 13.31 4.90 2.48
C THR A 212 11.85 5.13 2.86
N LEU A 213 10.90 4.70 2.02
CA LEU A 213 9.46 4.79 2.33
C LEU A 213 9.13 4.17 3.70
N GLN A 214 9.85 3.10 4.09
CA GLN A 214 9.66 2.46 5.39
C GLN A 214 9.97 3.40 6.56
N GLU A 215 11.09 4.12 6.49
CA GLU A 215 11.54 5.04 7.53
C GLU A 215 10.68 6.30 7.56
N ARG A 216 10.44 6.90 6.39
CA ARG A 216 9.61 8.10 6.24
C ARG A 216 8.19 7.87 6.76
N PHE A 217 7.55 6.79 6.28
CA PHE A 217 6.21 6.41 6.73
C PHE A 217 6.19 5.96 8.19
N GLY A 218 7.26 5.33 8.68
CA GLY A 218 7.41 4.96 10.09
C GLY A 218 7.45 6.18 11.03
N ARG A 219 8.25 7.20 10.68
CA ARG A 219 8.32 8.49 11.40
C ARG A 219 6.95 9.19 11.38
N TYR A 220 6.33 9.30 10.20
CA TYR A 220 5.00 9.86 10.03
C TYR A 220 3.94 9.17 10.90
N LEU A 221 3.87 7.83 10.89
CA LEU A 221 2.93 7.10 11.74
C LEU A 221 3.18 7.32 13.23
N LYS A 222 4.43 7.50 13.67
CA LYS A 222 4.77 7.80 15.08
C LYS A 222 4.23 9.16 15.50
N VAL A 223 4.48 10.21 14.71
CA VAL A 223 3.99 11.58 14.97
C VAL A 223 2.46 11.59 14.95
N MET A 224 1.83 11.06 13.89
CA MET A 224 0.37 10.95 13.76
C MET A 224 -0.30 10.17 14.90
N THR A 225 0.39 9.23 15.52
CA THR A 225 -0.11 8.47 16.68
C THR A 225 -0.16 9.34 17.94
N ARG A 226 0.82 10.23 18.14
CA ARG A 226 0.84 11.18 19.26
C ARG A 226 -0.17 12.31 19.04
N LEU A 227 -0.11 13.00 17.90
CA LEU A 227 -0.95 14.16 17.59
C LEU A 227 -2.47 13.84 17.58
N LEU A 228 -2.86 12.62 17.20
CA LEU A 228 -4.27 12.19 17.24
C LEU A 228 -4.66 11.49 18.56
N GLY A 229 -3.85 11.61 19.61
CA GLY A 229 -4.12 11.05 20.94
C GLY A 229 -4.32 9.53 20.93
N GLY A 230 -3.73 8.81 19.98
CA GLY A 230 -4.04 7.40 19.77
C GLY A 230 -3.83 6.91 18.35
N ARG A 231 -4.82 6.20 17.80
CA ARG A 231 -4.59 5.31 16.64
C ARG A 231 -5.12 5.96 15.36
N PRO A 232 -4.26 6.49 14.47
CA PRO A 232 -4.71 7.02 13.19
C PRO A 232 -5.45 5.95 12.39
N SER A 233 -6.39 6.35 11.53
CA SER A 233 -7.03 5.43 10.61
C SER A 233 -6.19 5.25 9.34
N TRP A 234 -6.30 4.09 8.70
CA TRP A 234 -5.66 3.83 7.41
C TRP A 234 -5.95 4.93 6.37
N ARG A 235 -7.14 5.52 6.42
CA ARG A 235 -7.57 6.59 5.50
C ARG A 235 -6.77 7.87 5.68
N ILE A 236 -6.64 8.39 6.91
CA ILE A 236 -5.80 9.58 7.14
C ILE A 236 -4.31 9.27 6.87
N SER A 237 -3.84 8.10 7.29
CA SER A 237 -2.42 7.76 7.16
C SER A 237 -1.92 7.63 5.73
N THR A 238 -2.76 7.22 4.77
CA THR A 238 -2.28 6.84 3.41
C THR A 238 -2.81 7.75 2.31
N ALA A 239 -3.76 8.64 2.59
CA ALA A 239 -4.34 9.51 1.58
C ALA A 239 -3.31 10.49 1.00
N LEU A 240 -2.41 11.04 1.83
CA LEU A 240 -1.46 12.06 1.39
C LEU A 240 -0.46 11.50 0.37
N LEU A 241 0.22 10.39 0.71
CA LEU A 241 1.10 9.68 -0.21
C LEU A 241 0.41 9.31 -1.53
N ALA A 242 -0.85 8.86 -1.47
CA ALA A 242 -1.60 8.48 -2.67
C ALA A 242 -2.05 9.67 -3.54
N LEU A 243 -1.98 10.90 -3.01
CA LEU A 243 -2.27 12.13 -3.76
C LEU A 243 -0.99 12.77 -4.32
N THR A 244 0.14 12.69 -3.60
CA THR A 244 1.42 13.25 -4.06
C THR A 244 2.22 12.29 -4.94
N HIS A 245 2.12 10.97 -4.68
CA HIS A 245 2.82 9.90 -5.41
C HIS A 245 1.83 8.88 -6.03
N PRO A 246 0.83 9.32 -6.82
CA PRO A 246 -0.31 8.49 -7.21
C PRO A 246 0.05 7.30 -8.11
N GLN A 247 1.19 7.32 -8.79
CA GLN A 247 1.65 6.19 -9.61
C GLN A 247 2.17 5.00 -8.77
N GLU A 248 2.61 5.26 -7.54
CA GLU A 248 3.32 4.31 -6.70
C GLU A 248 2.57 3.95 -5.42
N GLU A 249 1.93 4.95 -4.80
CA GLU A 249 1.36 4.82 -3.46
C GLU A 249 -0.17 4.81 -3.47
N VAL A 250 -0.75 4.05 -2.53
CA VAL A 250 -2.18 3.75 -2.53
C VAL A 250 -2.90 4.19 -1.26
N ALA A 251 -4.10 4.76 -1.42
CA ALA A 251 -5.00 5.08 -0.32
C ALA A 251 -5.71 3.82 0.19
N VAL A 252 -5.57 3.47 1.46
CA VAL A 252 -6.06 2.20 2.01
C VAL A 252 -7.43 2.35 2.68
N ARG A 253 -8.47 1.87 1.99
CA ARG A 253 -9.78 1.57 2.61
C ARG A 253 -9.78 0.13 3.12
N ARG A 254 -9.24 -0.07 4.34
CA ARG A 254 -8.94 -1.38 4.94
C ARG A 254 -9.99 -2.46 4.70
N SER A 255 -11.28 -2.20 4.90
CA SER A 255 -12.33 -3.21 4.76
C SER A 255 -12.42 -3.82 3.35
N ALA A 256 -12.31 -3.01 2.30
CA ALA A 256 -12.28 -3.48 0.91
C ALA A 256 -10.92 -4.11 0.56
N PHE A 257 -9.83 -3.49 1.01
CA PHE A 257 -8.47 -4.01 0.78
C PHE A 257 -8.22 -5.38 1.42
N ILE A 258 -8.83 -5.68 2.58
CA ILE A 258 -8.82 -7.02 3.19
C ILE A 258 -9.54 -8.03 2.30
N ARG A 259 -10.69 -7.67 1.73
CA ARG A 259 -11.45 -8.56 0.83
C ARG A 259 -10.66 -8.85 -0.44
N GLN A 260 -10.05 -7.82 -1.02
CA GLN A 260 -9.16 -7.94 -2.18
C GLN A 260 -7.91 -8.79 -1.89
N ALA A 261 -7.33 -8.65 -0.69
CA ALA A 261 -6.16 -9.43 -0.30
C ALA A 261 -6.41 -10.93 -0.38
N GLY A 262 -7.64 -11.39 -0.17
CA GLY A 262 -8.01 -12.81 -0.27
C GLY A 262 -7.80 -13.44 -1.64
N SER A 263 -7.89 -12.67 -2.74
CA SER A 263 -7.68 -13.15 -4.12
C SER A 263 -6.30 -12.80 -4.70
N ILE A 264 -5.56 -11.89 -4.05
CA ILE A 264 -4.26 -11.37 -4.53
C ILE A 264 -3.08 -11.85 -3.67
N ALA A 265 -3.13 -11.64 -2.35
CA ALA A 265 -2.02 -11.91 -1.43
C ALA A 265 -2.51 -12.41 -0.05
N PRO A 266 -3.22 -13.56 0.00
CA PRO A 266 -4.03 -13.96 1.16
C PRO A 266 -3.22 -14.28 2.43
N THR A 267 -1.89 -14.41 2.33
CA THR A 267 -0.96 -14.63 3.44
C THR A 267 -0.20 -13.38 3.89
N GLY A 268 -0.59 -12.19 3.42
CA GLY A 268 -0.01 -10.91 3.84
C GLY A 268 -0.33 -10.52 5.29
N LEU A 269 0.41 -9.56 5.82
CA LEU A 269 0.25 -9.09 7.21
C LEU A 269 -0.68 -7.87 7.22
N TYR A 270 -1.90 -8.01 7.75
CA TYR A 270 -2.95 -6.98 7.62
C TYR A 270 -3.52 -6.48 8.95
N SER A 271 -2.77 -5.64 9.65
CA SER A 271 -3.14 -5.05 10.95
C SER A 271 -4.40 -4.16 10.89
N ARG A 272 -5.11 -4.02 12.02
CA ARG A 272 -6.29 -3.13 12.17
C ARG A 272 -5.90 -1.65 12.19
N ARG A 273 -4.79 -1.32 12.85
CA ARG A 273 -4.16 0.02 12.92
C ARG A 273 -3.16 0.17 11.76
N PRO A 274 -2.81 1.36 11.28
CA PRO A 274 -1.67 1.58 10.38
C PRO A 274 -0.35 1.06 10.96
N THR A 275 0.43 0.35 10.15
CA THR A 275 1.82 -0.04 10.39
C THR A 275 2.56 -0.12 9.06
N VAL A 276 3.88 0.13 9.03
CA VAL A 276 4.70 0.05 7.81
C VAL A 276 4.55 -1.31 7.12
N VAL A 277 4.76 -2.40 7.85
CA VAL A 277 4.66 -3.78 7.34
C VAL A 277 3.30 -4.10 6.71
N SER A 278 2.21 -3.59 7.30
CA SER A 278 0.87 -3.80 6.74
C SER A 278 0.56 -2.85 5.59
N TYR A 279 1.18 -1.66 5.54
CA TYR A 279 1.05 -0.78 4.39
C TYR A 279 1.69 -1.40 3.16
N LEU A 280 2.92 -1.90 3.28
CA LEU A 280 3.60 -2.65 2.22
C LEU A 280 2.77 -3.86 1.75
N SER A 281 2.13 -4.58 2.69
CA SER A 281 1.21 -5.68 2.36
C SER A 281 -0.03 -5.22 1.58
N PHE A 282 -0.55 -4.00 1.83
CA PHE A 282 -1.66 -3.40 1.07
C PHE A 282 -1.21 -2.80 -0.26
N ARG A 283 -0.03 -2.16 -0.33
CA ARG A 283 0.62 -1.66 -1.55
C ARG A 283 0.82 -2.81 -2.55
N ARG A 284 1.32 -3.97 -2.09
CA ARG A 284 1.39 -5.19 -2.91
C ARG A 284 0.02 -5.66 -3.42
N VAL A 285 -1.03 -5.58 -2.61
CA VAL A 285 -2.39 -5.94 -3.07
C VAL A 285 -2.84 -5.02 -4.20
N ALA A 286 -2.61 -3.71 -4.07
CA ALA A 286 -2.94 -2.75 -5.13
C ALA A 286 -2.09 -2.96 -6.40
N ILE A 287 -0.78 -3.19 -6.28
CA ILE A 287 0.10 -3.52 -7.42
C ILE A 287 -0.37 -4.81 -8.11
N GLY A 288 -0.76 -5.83 -7.35
CA GLY A 288 -1.31 -7.08 -7.88
C GLY A 288 -2.67 -6.90 -8.58
N VAL A 289 -3.51 -5.96 -8.13
CA VAL A 289 -4.74 -5.56 -8.84
C VAL A 289 -4.41 -4.82 -10.13
N ARG A 290 -3.53 -3.80 -10.08
CA ARG A 290 -3.06 -3.04 -11.25
C ARG A 290 -2.58 -3.98 -12.37
N LYS A 291 -1.66 -4.91 -12.05
CA LYS A 291 -1.15 -5.90 -13.01
C LYS A 291 -2.24 -6.78 -13.63
N ARG A 292 -3.28 -7.16 -12.86
CA ARG A 292 -4.40 -7.95 -13.40
C ARG A 292 -5.39 -7.12 -14.23
N LEU A 293 -5.56 -5.83 -13.93
CA LEU A 293 -6.34 -4.90 -14.73
C LEU A 293 -5.64 -4.60 -16.07
N GLU A 294 -4.34 -4.34 -16.03
CA GLU A 294 -3.49 -4.18 -17.23
C GLU A 294 -3.51 -5.44 -18.11
N ALA A 295 -3.35 -6.62 -17.52
CA ALA A 295 -3.46 -7.90 -18.24
C ALA A 295 -4.86 -8.19 -18.80
N ALA A 296 -5.89 -7.51 -18.30
CA ALA A 296 -7.26 -7.56 -18.81
C ALA A 296 -7.58 -6.42 -19.79
N ALA A 297 -6.55 -5.73 -20.33
CA ALA A 297 -6.65 -4.59 -21.23
C ALA A 297 -7.46 -3.40 -20.67
N LEU A 298 -7.53 -3.27 -19.35
CA LEU A 298 -8.23 -2.20 -18.64
C LEU A 298 -7.25 -1.43 -17.74
N PRO A 299 -6.24 -0.73 -18.32
CA PRO A 299 -5.21 -0.07 -17.53
C PRO A 299 -5.81 1.08 -16.70
N PRO A 300 -5.59 1.11 -15.37
CA PRO A 300 -5.93 2.27 -14.54
C PRO A 300 -4.94 3.42 -14.80
N ALA A 301 -5.37 4.67 -14.66
CA ALA A 301 -4.49 5.82 -14.83
C ALA A 301 -3.43 5.89 -13.71
N ASP A 302 -3.79 5.49 -12.49
CA ASP A 302 -2.96 5.56 -11.30
C ASP A 302 -3.46 4.60 -10.18
N MET A 303 -2.88 4.68 -8.99
CA MET A 303 -3.25 3.87 -7.83
C MET A 303 -4.52 4.37 -7.11
N LEU A 304 -5.03 5.57 -7.43
CA LEU A 304 -6.34 6.04 -6.96
C LEU A 304 -7.46 5.37 -7.75
N ASP A 305 -7.28 5.16 -9.06
CA ASP A 305 -8.17 4.32 -9.87
C ASP A 305 -8.23 2.88 -9.33
N VAL A 306 -7.07 2.31 -8.96
CA VAL A 306 -7.00 0.99 -8.30
C VAL A 306 -7.75 0.99 -6.97
N HIS A 307 -7.59 2.03 -6.14
CA HIS A 307 -8.32 2.20 -4.89
C HIS A 307 -9.84 2.29 -5.10
N ASP A 308 -10.29 3.05 -6.10
CA ASP A 308 -11.70 3.24 -6.39
C ASP A 308 -12.33 2.04 -7.11
N PHE A 309 -11.57 1.28 -7.90
CA PHE A 309 -11.99 -0.03 -8.42
C PHE A 309 -12.29 -0.97 -7.24
N ILE A 310 -11.28 -1.21 -6.38
CA ILE A 310 -11.39 -2.05 -5.18
C ILE A 310 -12.56 -1.60 -4.29
N TRP A 311 -12.75 -0.30 -4.12
CA TRP A 311 -13.86 0.23 -3.33
C TRP A 311 -15.22 0.06 -4.03
N THR A 312 -15.30 0.22 -5.35
CA THR A 312 -16.57 0.14 -6.09
C THR A 312 -17.06 -1.30 -6.19
N THR A 313 -16.18 -2.27 -6.42
CA THR A 313 -16.51 -3.70 -6.56
C THR A 313 -16.65 -4.43 -5.21
N LEU A 314 -15.91 -4.02 -4.16
CA LEU A 314 -15.89 -4.73 -2.87
C LEU A 314 -16.48 -3.95 -1.68
N ARG A 315 -17.18 -2.82 -1.90
CA ARG A 315 -18.07 -2.22 -0.89
C ARG A 315 -19.24 -3.16 -0.56
N LYS A 316 -19.83 -3.03 0.64
CA LYS A 316 -20.89 -3.95 1.12
C LYS A 316 -22.04 -4.10 0.11
N SER A 317 -22.56 -2.99 -0.41
CA SER A 317 -23.66 -2.99 -1.38
C SER A 317 -23.33 -3.62 -2.73
N ALA A 318 -22.06 -3.59 -3.16
CA ALA A 318 -21.64 -4.27 -4.39
C ALA A 318 -21.59 -5.79 -4.20
N LEU A 319 -21.23 -6.26 -3.00
CA LEU A 319 -21.25 -7.68 -2.65
C LEU A 319 -22.68 -8.23 -2.57
N GLU A 320 -23.63 -7.44 -2.07
CA GLU A 320 -25.05 -7.81 -2.02
C GLU A 320 -25.59 -8.14 -3.44
N HIS A 321 -25.25 -7.30 -4.43
CA HIS A 321 -25.62 -7.55 -5.84
C HIS A 321 -24.93 -8.79 -6.44
N LEU A 322 -23.67 -9.07 -6.06
CA LEU A 322 -22.95 -10.27 -6.51
C LEU A 322 -23.55 -11.56 -5.94
N THR A 323 -24.08 -11.53 -4.70
CA THR A 323 -24.75 -12.68 -4.09
C THR A 323 -26.18 -12.92 -4.58
N GLU A 324 -26.81 -11.92 -5.20
CA GLU A 324 -28.16 -12.04 -5.78
C GLU A 324 -28.15 -12.51 -7.25
N THR A 325 -26.97 -12.63 -7.87
CA THR A 325 -26.80 -13.07 -9.28
C THR A 325 -25.99 -14.35 -9.44
N ALA A 326 -25.81 -15.12 -8.35
CA ALA A 326 -25.14 -16.41 -8.29
C ALA A 326 -26.11 -17.51 -7.83
#